data_AF-A0A0A8YVZ0-F1
#
_entry.id   AF-A0A0A8YVZ0-F1
#
_cell.length_a   1.000
_cell.length_b   1.000
_cell.length_c   1.000
_cell.angle_alpha   90.00
_cell.angle_beta   90.00
_cell.angle_gamma   90.00
#
_symmetry.space_group_name_H-M   'P 1'
#
loop_
_entity.id
_entity.type
_entity.pdbx_description
1 polymer ?
#
loop_
_entity_poly.entity_id
_entity_poly.type
_entity_poly.pdbx_seq_one_letter_code
_entity_poly.pdbx_strand_id
1 'polypeptide(L)' 'MMSSSNEGSEHAVAALLAVCRESRAARSEAAGAGVVTQVLLLLQSQCGARANAKARALLKLLKSM' A
#
# COMPACT_ATOMS: atom_id res chain seq x y z
N MET A 1 13.41 9.25 19.83
CA MET A 1 13.61 8.11 18.89
C MET A 1 12.66 8.35 17.72
N MET A 2 13.18 8.70 16.53
CA MET A 2 12.37 9.16 15.38
C MET A 2 11.46 8.04 14.86
N SER A 3 10.17 8.09 15.22
CA SER A 3 9.13 7.15 14.79
C SER A 3 8.43 7.60 13.48
N SER A 4 8.92 8.64 12.82
CA SER A 4 8.26 9.25 11.66
C SER A 4 8.19 8.35 10.43
N SER A 5 9.09 7.39 10.27
CA SER A 5 9.12 6.48 9.11
C SER A 5 7.92 5.53 9.08
N ASN A 6 7.46 5.09 10.26
CA ASN A 6 6.36 4.14 10.33
C ASN A 6 5.00 4.79 10.02
N GLU A 7 4.80 6.02 10.50
CA GLU A 7 3.56 6.77 10.24
C GLU A 7 3.47 7.26 8.79
N GLY A 8 4.61 7.61 8.18
CA GLY A 8 4.69 8.01 6.77
C GLY A 8 4.29 6.86 5.83
N SER A 9 4.87 5.68 6.03
CA SER A 9 4.51 4.48 5.28
C SER A 9 3.03 4.11 5.45
N GLU A 10 2.51 4.22 6.67
CA GLU A 10 1.10 3.96 6.94
C GLU A 10 0.18 4.92 6.17
N HIS A 11 0.47 6.23 6.19
CA HIS A 11 -0.31 7.23 5.48
C HIS A 11 -0.24 7.05 3.96
N ALA A 12 0.95 6.79 3.42
CA ALA A 12 1.13 6.58 1.98
C ALA A 12 0.30 5.38 1.48
N VAL A 13 0.35 4.25 2.19
CA VAL A 13 -0.42 3.05 1.83
C VAL A 13 -1.92 3.28 2.03
N ALA A 14 -2.33 4.06 3.04
CA ALA A 14 -3.72 4.43 3.24
C ALA A 14 -4.28 5.26 2.08
N ALA A 15 -3.53 6.26 1.62
CA ALA A 15 -3.91 7.11 0.49
C ALA A 15 -4.01 6.29 -0.81
N LEU A 16 -3.01 5.46 -1.08
CA LEU A 16 -3.01 4.52 -2.22
C LEU A 16 -4.22 3.57 -2.17
N LEU A 17 -4.54 3.04 -0.99
CA LEU A 17 -5.71 2.19 -0.81
C LEU A 17 -7.02 2.93 -1.08
N ALA A 18 -7.18 4.16 -0.59
CA ALA A 18 -8.38 4.96 -0.86
C ALA A 18 -8.55 5.22 -2.36
N VAL A 19 -7.50 5.70 -3.04
CA VAL A 19 -7.53 5.98 -4.48
C VAL A 19 -7.82 4.72 -5.31
N CYS A 20 -7.17 3.60 -4.98
CA CYS A 20 -7.40 2.34 -5.68
C CYS A 20 -8.81 1.77 -5.46
N ARG A 21 -9.44 2.04 -4.31
CA ARG A 21 -10.81 1.57 -4.03
C ARG A 21 -11.82 2.27 -4.92
N GLU A 22 -11.66 3.58 -5.11
CA GLU A 22 -12.62 4.42 -5.83
C GLU A 22 -12.42 4.40 -7.36
N SER A 23 -11.22 4.05 -7.86
CA SER A 23 -10.92 4.08 -9.30
C SER A 23 -10.29 2.80 -9.83
N ARG A 24 -10.93 2.19 -10.85
CA ARG A 24 -10.36 1.06 -11.58
C ARG A 24 -9.19 1.46 -12.47
N ALA A 25 -9.24 2.64 -13.08
CA ALA A 25 -8.12 3.19 -13.86
C ALA A 25 -6.88 3.39 -12.98
N ALA A 26 -7.06 3.99 -11.79
CA ALA A 26 -5.97 4.18 -10.84
C ALA A 26 -5.35 2.85 -10.37
N ARG A 27 -6.15 1.78 -10.23
CA ARG A 27 -5.61 0.44 -9.92
C ARG A 27 -4.73 -0.10 -11.04
N SER A 28 -5.16 0.05 -12.30
CA SER A 28 -4.36 -0.37 -13.45
C SER A 28 -3.05 0.41 -13.56
N GLU A 29 -3.11 1.73 -13.36
CA GLU A 29 -1.92 2.58 -13.35
C GLU A 29 -0.98 2.25 -12.19
N ALA A 30 -1.52 2.06 -10.98
CA ALA A 30 -0.74 1.65 -9.82
C ALA A 30 -0.04 0.30 -10.04
N ALA A 31 -0.75 -0.67 -10.64
CA ALA A 31 -0.17 -1.94 -11.02
C ALA A 31 0.97 -1.77 -12.04
N GLY A 32 0.75 -0.96 -13.09
CA GLY A 32 1.78 -0.63 -14.09
C GLY A 32 2.99 0.10 -13.51
N ALA A 33 2.78 0.94 -12.49
CA ALA A 33 3.84 1.64 -11.76
C ALA A 33 4.60 0.74 -10.76
N GLY A 34 4.24 -0.54 -10.62
CA GLY A 34 4.94 -1.48 -9.75
C GLY A 34 4.54 -1.39 -8.27
N VAL A 35 3.37 -0.83 -7.93
CA VAL A 35 2.88 -0.75 -6.55
C VAL A 35 2.83 -2.12 -5.87
N VAL A 36 2.53 -3.19 -6.60
CA VAL A 36 2.51 -4.55 -6.04
C VAL A 36 3.88 -4.93 -5.45
N THR A 37 4.96 -4.68 -6.19
CA THR A 37 6.33 -4.94 -5.73
C THR A 37 6.69 -4.07 -4.54
N GLN A 38 6.35 -2.78 -4.58
CA GLN A 38 6.60 -1.85 -3.47
C GLN A 38 5.87 -2.28 -2.18
N VAL A 39 4.62 -2.73 -2.30
CA VAL A 39 3.81 -3.18 -1.16
C VAL A 39 4.32 -4.52 -0.61
N LEU A 40 4.80 -5.43 -1.45
CA LEU A 40 5.46 -6.66 -1.01
C LEU A 40 6.75 -6.35 -0.24
N LEU A 41 7.60 -5.45 -0.73
CA LEU A 41 8.80 -5.01 -0.03
C LEU A 41 8.46 -4.34 1.30
N LEU A 42 7.41 -3.52 1.35
CA LEU A 42 6.93 -2.93 2.60
C LEU A 42 6.56 -4.00 3.64
N LEU A 43 5.88 -5.07 3.23
CA LEU A 43 5.51 -6.18 4.11
C LEU A 43 6.70 -7.01 4.60
N GLN A 44 7.80 -7.01 3.83
CA GLN A 44 9.06 -7.64 4.24
C GLN A 44 9.92 -6.70 5.10
N SER A 45 9.70 -5.39 5.00
CA SER A 45 10.34 -4.42 5.88
C SER A 45 9.77 -4.52 7.29
N GLN A 46 10.56 -4.18 8.30
CA GLN A 46 10.08 -4.07 9.69
C GLN A 46 9.17 -2.83 9.91
N CYS A 47 8.35 -2.48 8.91
CA CYS A 47 7.26 -1.53 9.08
C CYS A 47 6.22 -2.09 10.05
N GLY A 48 5.61 -1.19 10.81
CA GLY A 48 4.69 -1.50 11.89
C GLY A 48 3.39 -2.16 11.41
N ALA A 49 2.72 -2.81 12.36
CA ALA A 49 1.55 -3.67 12.12
C ALA A 49 0.42 -2.97 11.34
N ARG A 50 0.21 -1.65 11.56
CA ARG A 50 -0.83 -0.87 10.88
C ARG A 50 -0.56 -0.69 9.39
N ALA A 51 0.67 -0.32 9.03
CA ALA A 51 1.09 -0.21 7.63
C ALA A 51 0.95 -1.56 6.92
N ASN A 52 1.36 -2.64 7.58
CA ASN A 52 1.23 -4.01 7.05
C ASN A 52 -0.22 -4.45 6.85
N ALA A 53 -1.14 -4.07 7.75
CA ALA A 53 -2.56 -4.36 7.59
C ALA A 53 -3.15 -3.66 6.35
N LYS A 54 -2.84 -2.37 6.15
CA LYS A 54 -3.28 -1.59 4.99
C LYS A 54 -2.66 -2.10 3.68
N ALA A 55 -1.38 -2.47 3.71
CA ALA A 55 -0.66 -3.07 2.58
C ALA A 55 -1.31 -4.38 2.12
N ARG A 56 -1.68 -5.26 3.07
CA ARG A 56 -2.42 -6.49 2.76
C ARG A 56 -3.79 -6.22 2.15
N ALA A 57 -4.50 -5.19 2.62
CA ALA A 57 -5.78 -4.79 2.05
C ALA A 57 -5.63 -4.28 0.60
N LEU A 58 -4.59 -3.50 0.32
CA LEU A 58 -4.28 -3.02 -1.02
C LEU A 58 -3.95 -4.17 -1.98
N LEU A 59 -3.14 -5.15 -1.55
CA LEU A 59 -2.85 -6.34 -2.36
C LEU A 59 -4.11 -7.15 -2.70
N LYS A 60 -5.02 -7.31 -1.74
CA LYS A 60 -6.30 -8.00 -1.99
C LYS A 60 -7.12 -7.26 -3.05
N LEU A 61 -7.20 -5.94 -2.94
CA LEU A 61 -7.94 -5.11 -3.90
C LEU A 61 -7.35 -5.17 -5.31
N LEU A 62 -6.02 -5.14 -5.43
CA LEU A 62 -5.34 -5.22 -6.73
C LEU A 62 -5.44 -6.62 -7.35
N LYS A 63 -5.47 -7.68 -6.53
CA LYS A 63 -5.67 -9.06 -7.00
C LYS A 63 -7.09 -9.34 -7.48
N SER A 64 -8.08 -8.61 -6.96
CA SER A 64 -9.49 -8.72 -7.36
C SER A 64 -9.87 -7.82 -8.56
N MET A 65 -8.89 -7.36 -9.35
CA MET A 65 -9.12 -6.57 -10.57
C MET A 65 -9.63 -7.38 -11.77
#